data_AF-A0A679C0N0-F1
#
_entry.id   AF-A0A679C0N0-F1
#
_cell.length_a   1.000
_cell.length_b   1.000
_cell.length_c   1.000
_cell.angle_alpha   90.00
_cell.angle_beta   90.00
_cell.angle_gamma   90.00
#
_symmetry.space_group_name_H-M   'P 1'
#
loop_
_entity.id
_entity.type
_entity.pdbx_description
1 polymer ?
#
loop_
_entity_poly.entity_id
_entity_poly.type
_entity_poly.pdbx_seq_one_letter_code
_entity_poly.pdbx_strand_id
1 'polypeptide(L)'
;LKPIPMWTGKQILSMVIPKTINCDTFHASHPEGENTWISPGDTRVHIEDGELICGIVCKKTVGTADGGLVHTIVNELGHYAARDFLSGTQTVVNYWLLNHGFSIGIGDTIADEETMNSISNIISTAKLRVSEIILAAQQDKLECQPGMTIRESFEAKVNQALNKARDDAGKKAQASLKEDNNVKQMVVAGSKGSFINISQMSACVGQQNVEGK
;
A
#
# COMPACT_ATOMS: atom_id res chain seq x y z
N LEU A 1 -18.54 1.86 29.62
CA LEU A 1 -19.18 1.24 30.82
C LEU A 1 -20.70 1.10 30.67
N LYS A 2 -21.41 2.11 30.15
CA LYS A 2 -22.82 1.99 29.75
C LYS A 2 -22.93 2.21 28.23
N PRO A 3 -23.91 1.62 27.53
CA PRO A 3 -24.94 0.68 28.00
C PRO A 3 -24.42 -0.76 28.17
N ILE A 4 -23.39 -1.14 27.41
CA ILE A 4 -22.72 -2.45 27.50
C ILE A 4 -21.22 -2.19 27.65
N PRO A 5 -20.50 -2.90 28.54
CA PRO A 5 -19.04 -2.82 28.58
C PRO A 5 -18.47 -3.39 27.28
N MET A 6 -17.80 -2.54 26.51
CA MET A 6 -17.09 -2.90 25.28
C MET A 6 -15.63 -2.47 25.43
N TRP A 7 -14.74 -3.28 24.87
CA TRP A 7 -13.31 -3.00 24.81
C TRP A 7 -12.89 -2.82 23.35
N THR A 8 -11.93 -1.93 23.11
CA THR A 8 -11.41 -1.69 21.77
C THR A 8 -10.27 -2.66 21.45
N GLY A 9 -10.02 -2.92 20.17
CA GLY A 9 -8.86 -3.71 19.75
C GLY A 9 -7.54 -3.08 20.20
N LYS A 10 -7.46 -1.74 20.23
CA LYS A 10 -6.28 -1.02 20.73
C LYS A 10 -6.02 -1.32 22.21
N GLN A 11 -7.05 -1.28 23.05
CA GLN A 11 -6.93 -1.61 24.47
C GLN A 11 -6.43 -3.04 24.70
N ILE A 12 -6.91 -3.99 23.90
CA ILE A 12 -6.45 -5.39 24.00
C ILE A 12 -4.99 -5.51 23.58
N LEU A 13 -4.58 -4.83 22.50
CA LEU A 13 -3.21 -4.83 22.04
C LEU A 13 -2.25 -4.17 23.05
N SER A 14 -2.68 -3.09 23.70
CA SER A 14 -1.93 -2.43 24.79
C SER A 14 -1.57 -3.37 25.94
N MET A 15 -2.39 -4.40 26.21
CA MET A 15 -2.08 -5.37 27.28
C MET A 15 -0.82 -6.21 26.97
N VAL A 16 -0.43 -6.30 25.70
CA VAL A 16 0.73 -7.05 25.24
C VAL A 16 1.98 -6.18 25.14
N ILE A 17 1.81 -4.87 24.93
CA ILE A 17 2.93 -3.93 24.86
C ILE A 17 3.54 -3.80 26.26
N PRO A 18 4.88 -3.94 26.41
CA PRO A 18 5.53 -3.73 27.69
C PRO A 18 5.24 -2.34 28.25
N LYS A 19 4.96 -2.29 29.56
CA LYS A 19 4.87 -1.03 30.33
C LYS A 19 6.15 -0.21 30.14
N THR A 20 6.06 1.12 30.21
CA THR A 20 7.13 2.12 30.01
C THR A 20 7.60 2.40 28.58
N ILE A 21 7.10 1.68 27.57
CA ILE A 21 7.48 1.95 26.17
C ILE A 21 6.74 3.16 25.63
N ASN A 22 7.49 4.08 25.02
CA ASN A 22 6.95 5.20 24.27
C ASN A 22 7.35 5.09 22.79
N CYS A 23 6.41 5.23 21.87
CA CYS A 23 6.68 5.11 20.44
C CYS A 23 5.72 5.96 19.62
N ASP A 24 6.28 6.85 18.82
CA ASP A 24 5.57 7.71 17.88
C ASP A 24 5.92 7.32 16.45
N THR A 25 4.93 6.88 15.68
CA THR A 25 5.10 6.52 14.26
C THR A 25 3.91 6.96 13.43
N PHE A 26 4.01 6.79 12.11
CA PHE A 26 2.92 7.06 11.17
C PHE A 26 2.53 5.80 10.41
N HIS A 27 1.22 5.65 10.21
CA HIS A 27 0.63 4.63 9.36
C HIS A 27 1.11 4.78 7.90
N ALA A 28 1.05 3.68 7.13
CA ALA A 28 1.49 3.67 5.75
C ALA A 28 0.78 4.70 4.86
N SER A 29 -0.49 4.99 5.15
CA SER A 29 -1.36 5.92 4.41
C SER A 29 -1.51 7.30 5.08
N HIS A 30 -0.60 7.70 5.97
CA HIS A 30 -0.65 9.01 6.60
C HIS A 30 -0.49 10.14 5.55
N PRO A 31 -1.41 11.12 5.48
CA PRO A 31 -1.34 12.20 4.48
C PRO A 31 -0.14 13.12 4.67
N GLU A 32 0.53 13.49 3.58
CA GLU A 32 1.63 14.45 3.59
C GLU A 32 1.09 15.85 3.97
N GLY A 33 1.47 16.35 5.15
CA GLY A 33 1.05 17.67 5.67
C GLY A 33 0.13 17.62 6.89
N GLU A 34 -0.32 16.44 7.31
CA GLU A 34 -1.14 16.28 8.51
C GLU A 34 -0.26 16.15 9.77
N ASN A 35 -0.12 17.20 10.56
CA ASN A 35 0.69 17.18 11.79
C ASN A 35 -0.14 17.20 13.08
N THR A 36 -1.45 16.98 12.98
CA THR A 36 -2.35 17.01 14.14
C THR A 36 -2.10 15.83 15.09
N TRP A 37 -2.27 16.07 16.39
CA TRP A 37 -2.21 15.00 17.40
C TRP A 37 -3.42 14.07 17.34
N ILE A 38 -4.57 14.60 16.90
CA ILE A 38 -5.79 13.84 16.64
C ILE A 38 -5.93 13.73 15.12
N SER A 39 -5.46 12.62 14.55
CA SER A 39 -5.58 12.38 13.11
C SER A 39 -7.00 11.93 12.76
N PRO A 40 -7.75 12.61 11.86
CA PRO A 40 -9.08 12.19 11.46
C PRO A 40 -9.12 10.77 10.86
N GLY A 41 -8.04 10.38 10.18
CA GLY A 41 -7.88 9.03 9.59
C GLY A 41 -7.28 7.99 10.55
N ASP A 42 -7.08 8.31 11.83
CA ASP A 42 -6.42 7.42 12.80
C ASP A 42 -5.05 6.88 12.30
N THR A 43 -4.28 7.77 11.64
CA THR A 43 -3.04 7.41 10.94
C THR A 43 -1.79 7.74 11.74
N ARG A 44 -1.87 8.56 12.79
CA ARG A 44 -0.75 8.80 13.69
C ARG A 44 -0.77 7.77 14.82
N VAL A 45 0.27 6.96 14.91
CA VAL A 45 0.41 5.92 15.93
C VAL A 45 1.18 6.47 17.12
N HIS A 46 0.49 6.58 18.25
CA HIS A 46 1.05 7.09 19.50
C HIS A 46 0.88 6.05 20.60
N ILE A 47 2.00 5.57 21.12
CA ILE A 47 2.08 4.66 22.25
C ILE A 47 2.78 5.40 23.39
N GLU A 48 2.13 5.46 24.55
CA GLU A 48 2.64 6.11 25.75
C GLU A 48 2.52 5.15 26.95
N ASP A 49 3.61 4.94 27.68
CA ASP A 49 3.70 4.03 28.83
C ASP A 49 3.17 2.60 28.56
N GLY A 50 3.40 2.11 27.34
CA GLY A 50 2.91 0.81 26.89
C GLY A 50 1.42 0.79 26.51
N GLU A 51 0.75 1.94 26.42
CA GLU A 51 -0.64 2.04 25.98
C GLU A 51 -0.75 2.66 24.59
N LEU A 52 -1.38 1.94 23.65
CA LEU A 52 -1.71 2.45 22.32
C LEU A 52 -2.91 3.40 22.40
N ILE A 53 -2.63 4.71 22.40
CA ILE A 53 -3.64 5.76 22.56
C ILE A 53 -4.38 6.00 21.25
N CYS A 54 -3.65 6.19 20.14
CA CYS A 54 -4.22 6.41 18.81
C CYS A 54 -3.39 5.77 17.71
N GLY A 55 -4.00 5.60 16.54
CA GLY A 55 -3.36 5.11 15.33
C GLY A 55 -3.63 3.65 14.99
N ILE A 56 -3.60 3.37 13.69
CA ILE A 56 -3.67 2.02 13.14
C ILE A 56 -2.26 1.43 13.03
N VAL A 57 -2.05 0.28 13.65
CA VAL A 57 -0.78 -0.45 13.61
C VAL A 57 -0.63 -1.15 12.26
N CYS A 58 0.47 -0.85 11.56
CA CYS A 58 0.81 -1.47 10.27
C CYS A 58 2.26 -1.97 10.25
N LYS A 59 2.72 -2.48 9.11
CA LYS A 59 4.13 -2.89 8.91
C LYS A 59 5.16 -1.83 9.34
N LYS A 60 4.86 -0.53 9.20
CA LYS A 60 5.78 0.54 9.66
C LYS A 60 5.95 0.56 11.19
N THR A 61 4.94 0.14 11.94
CA THR A 61 4.96 0.14 13.40
C THR A 61 5.52 -1.16 13.96
N VAL A 62 5.02 -2.33 13.53
CA VAL A 62 5.39 -3.64 14.09
C VAL A 62 6.33 -4.47 13.21
N GLY A 63 6.65 -3.98 12.02
CA GLY A 63 7.57 -4.65 11.10
C GLY A 63 9.03 -4.29 11.36
N THR A 64 9.85 -4.47 10.34
CA THR A 64 11.31 -4.28 10.38
C THR A 64 11.74 -2.83 10.11
N ALA A 65 10.88 -1.86 10.42
CA ALA A 65 11.17 -0.45 10.17
C ALA A 65 12.06 0.12 11.29
N ASP A 66 12.97 1.01 10.92
CA ASP A 66 13.76 1.77 11.87
C ASP A 66 12.86 2.67 12.71
N GLY A 67 13.08 2.70 14.03
CA GLY A 67 12.20 3.39 14.97
C GLY A 67 10.81 2.76 15.14
N GLY A 68 10.58 1.56 14.59
CA GLY A 68 9.36 0.79 14.86
C GLY A 68 9.31 0.28 16.30
N LEU A 69 8.12 -0.12 16.74
CA LEU A 69 7.83 -0.57 18.11
C LEU A 69 8.75 -1.71 18.55
N VAL A 70 8.99 -2.70 17.68
CA VAL A 70 9.89 -3.84 18.00
C VAL A 70 11.32 -3.37 18.22
N HIS A 71 11.78 -2.42 17.41
CA HIS A 71 13.13 -1.85 17.55
C HIS A 71 13.26 -1.08 18.87
N THR A 72 12.27 -0.26 19.22
CA THR A 72 12.24 0.46 20.51
C THR A 72 12.23 -0.49 21.70
N ILE A 73 11.40 -1.55 21.68
CA ILE A 73 11.35 -2.52 22.78
C ILE A 73 12.70 -3.22 22.98
N VAL A 74 13.37 -3.63 21.90
CA VAL A 74 14.69 -4.28 21.99
C VAL A 74 15.72 -3.33 22.59
N ASN A 75 15.69 -2.05 22.21
CA ASN A 75 16.67 -1.06 22.68
C ASN A 75 16.45 -0.65 24.13
N GLU A 76 15.20 -0.50 24.58
CA GLU A 76 14.88 -0.03 25.92
C GLU A 76 14.81 -1.15 26.96
N LEU A 77 14.23 -2.30 26.60
CA LEU A 77 13.94 -3.40 27.54
C LEU A 77 14.69 -4.71 27.21
N GLY A 78 15.39 -4.76 26.07
CA GLY A 78 16.18 -5.92 25.66
C GLY A 78 15.39 -7.01 24.94
N HIS A 79 16.11 -8.04 24.52
CA HIS A 79 15.62 -9.11 23.65
C HIS A 79 14.57 -10.03 24.31
N TYR A 80 14.60 -10.21 25.63
CA TYR A 80 13.59 -11.00 26.34
C TYR A 80 12.21 -10.34 26.29
N ALA A 81 12.13 -9.04 26.53
CA ALA A 81 10.88 -8.28 26.43
C ALA A 81 10.33 -8.29 24.99
N ALA A 82 11.21 -8.15 23.99
CA ALA A 82 10.82 -8.24 22.59
C ALA A 82 10.29 -9.63 22.21
N ARG A 83 10.91 -10.71 22.69
CA ARG A 83 10.43 -12.08 22.49
C ARG A 83 9.02 -12.26 23.05
N ASP A 84 8.79 -11.76 24.28
CA ASP A 84 7.50 -11.90 24.96
C ASP A 84 6.42 -11.06 24.25
N PHE A 85 6.76 -9.85 23.81
CA PHE A 85 5.89 -9.01 22.98
C PHE A 85 5.47 -9.69 21.66
N LEU A 86 6.42 -10.25 20.92
CA LEU A 86 6.14 -10.95 19.65
C LEU A 86 5.24 -12.16 19.89
N SER A 87 5.54 -12.96 20.91
CA SER A 87 4.77 -14.16 21.25
C SER A 87 3.35 -13.82 21.71
N GLY A 88 3.21 -12.82 22.58
CA GLY A 88 1.92 -12.33 23.04
C GLY A 88 1.07 -11.75 21.91
N THR A 89 1.69 -10.97 21.02
CA THR A 89 0.98 -10.31 19.91
C THR A 89 0.45 -11.37 18.94
N GLN A 90 1.29 -12.34 18.57
CA GLN A 90 0.87 -13.44 17.70
C GLN A 90 -0.26 -14.25 18.33
N THR A 91 -0.18 -14.56 19.63
CA THR A 91 -1.22 -15.35 20.32
C THR A 91 -2.57 -14.63 20.32
N VAL A 92 -2.58 -13.36 20.70
CA VAL A 92 -3.81 -12.54 20.78
C VAL A 92 -4.40 -12.30 19.39
N VAL A 93 -3.58 -11.89 18.42
CA VAL A 93 -4.05 -11.56 17.07
C VAL A 93 -4.51 -12.82 16.33
N ASN A 94 -3.80 -13.95 16.45
CA ASN A 94 -4.21 -15.20 15.81
C ASN A 94 -5.53 -15.73 16.40
N TYR A 95 -5.72 -15.62 17.71
CA TYR A 95 -6.98 -16.00 18.35
C TYR A 95 -8.14 -15.11 17.89
N TRP A 96 -7.92 -13.79 17.79
CA TRP A 96 -8.92 -12.89 17.24
C TRP A 96 -9.24 -13.21 15.77
N LEU A 97 -8.21 -13.45 14.95
CA LEU A 97 -8.34 -13.76 13.53
C LEU A 97 -9.09 -15.08 13.29
N LEU A 98 -8.91 -16.08 14.17
CA LEU A 98 -9.65 -17.35 14.10
C LEU A 98 -11.17 -17.13 14.22
N ASN A 99 -11.60 -16.19 15.05
CA ASN A 99 -13.01 -15.88 15.27
C ASN A 99 -13.58 -14.91 14.24
N HIS A 100 -12.77 -13.96 13.76
CA HIS A 100 -13.19 -12.97 12.78
C HIS A 100 -13.22 -13.54 11.36
N GLY A 101 -12.21 -14.34 11.02
CA GLY A 101 -11.96 -14.82 9.66
C GLY A 101 -11.37 -13.72 8.76
N PHE A 102 -10.57 -14.13 7.78
CA PHE A 102 -10.08 -13.26 6.72
C PHE A 102 -9.91 -14.10 5.45
N SER A 103 -10.42 -13.64 4.31
CA SER A 103 -10.38 -14.38 3.05
C SER A 103 -10.28 -13.44 1.87
N ILE A 104 -9.83 -13.95 0.73
CA ILE A 104 -9.81 -13.23 -0.55
C ILE A 104 -10.59 -14.06 -1.56
N GLY A 105 -11.47 -13.40 -2.31
CA GLY A 105 -12.20 -14.01 -3.41
C GLY A 105 -11.97 -13.30 -4.75
N ILE A 106 -12.54 -13.84 -5.82
CA ILE A 106 -12.56 -13.18 -7.13
C ILE A 106 -13.30 -11.83 -7.10
N GLY A 107 -14.26 -11.67 -6.18
CA GLY A 107 -14.96 -10.39 -5.97
C GLY A 107 -14.02 -9.25 -5.55
N ASP A 108 -12.89 -9.56 -4.91
CA ASP A 108 -11.92 -8.55 -4.50
C ASP A 108 -11.08 -8.01 -5.68
N THR A 109 -11.09 -8.69 -6.83
CA THR A 109 -10.33 -8.30 -8.03
C THR A 109 -11.19 -7.67 -9.12
N ILE A 110 -12.51 -7.58 -8.91
CA ILE A 110 -13.43 -7.02 -9.90
C ILE A 110 -13.68 -5.55 -9.55
N ALA A 111 -13.30 -4.65 -10.48
CA ALA A 111 -13.65 -3.23 -10.41
C ALA A 111 -15.06 -2.99 -10.97
N ASP A 112 -15.68 -1.87 -10.61
CA ASP A 112 -16.97 -1.44 -11.13
C ASP A 112 -16.91 -1.10 -12.63
N GLU A 113 -18.06 -1.14 -13.30
CA GLU A 113 -18.15 -0.91 -14.75
C GLU A 113 -17.69 0.50 -15.16
N GLU A 114 -17.96 1.52 -14.33
CA GLU A 114 -17.53 2.89 -14.61
C GLU A 114 -16.01 3.01 -14.59
N THR A 115 -15.37 2.38 -13.60
CA THR A 115 -13.90 2.27 -13.53
C THR A 115 -13.33 1.47 -14.69
N MET A 116 -13.95 0.36 -15.08
CA MET A 116 -13.50 -0.44 -16.23
C MET A 116 -13.60 0.32 -17.56
N ASN A 117 -14.66 1.11 -17.75
CA ASN A 117 -14.80 2.00 -18.89
C ASN A 117 -13.73 3.11 -18.87
N SER A 118 -13.47 3.70 -17.72
CA SER A 118 -12.39 4.67 -17.53
C SER A 118 -11.01 4.10 -17.87
N ILE A 119 -10.72 2.87 -17.43
CA ILE A 119 -9.46 2.16 -17.74
C ILE A 119 -9.35 1.90 -19.24
N SER A 120 -10.43 1.45 -19.87
CA SER A 120 -10.47 1.20 -21.32
C SER A 120 -10.21 2.45 -22.14
N ASN A 121 -10.71 3.61 -21.69
CA ASN A 121 -10.45 4.91 -22.29
C ASN A 121 -9.00 5.36 -22.13
N ILE A 122 -8.39 5.14 -20.95
CA ILE A 122 -6.96 5.41 -20.72
C ILE A 122 -6.10 4.58 -21.68
N ILE A 123 -6.39 3.28 -21.80
CA ILE A 123 -5.64 2.37 -22.70
C ILE A 123 -5.82 2.78 -24.16
N SER A 124 -7.03 3.14 -24.58
CA SER A 124 -7.30 3.61 -25.94
C SER A 124 -6.54 4.90 -26.27
N THR A 125 -6.53 5.85 -25.34
CA THR A 125 -5.77 7.11 -25.47
C THR A 125 -4.27 6.85 -25.57
N ALA A 126 -3.75 5.91 -24.79
CA ALA A 126 -2.35 5.52 -24.84
C ALA A 126 -1.98 4.88 -26.19
N LYS A 127 -2.85 4.02 -26.74
CA LYS A 127 -2.66 3.44 -28.08
C LYS A 127 -2.61 4.51 -29.17
N LEU A 128 -3.50 5.50 -29.12
CA LEU A 128 -3.48 6.64 -30.05
C LEU A 128 -2.16 7.41 -29.96
N ARG A 129 -1.68 7.68 -28.75
CA ARG A 129 -0.39 8.38 -28.54
C ARG A 129 0.80 7.58 -29.08
N VAL A 130 0.78 6.25 -28.96
CA VAL A 130 1.81 5.39 -29.57
C VAL A 130 1.72 5.44 -31.10
N SER A 131 0.51 5.43 -31.68
CA SER A 131 0.33 5.59 -33.13
C SER A 131 0.87 6.93 -33.65
N GLU A 132 0.69 8.02 -32.91
CA GLU A 132 1.28 9.33 -33.22
C GLU A 132 2.81 9.29 -33.20
N ILE A 133 3.40 8.62 -32.20
CA ILE A 133 4.88 8.46 -32.10
C ILE A 133 5.41 7.64 -33.29
N ILE A 134 4.70 6.57 -33.69
CA ILE A 134 5.05 5.76 -34.87
C ILE A 134 5.01 6.61 -36.14
N LEU A 135 3.96 7.40 -36.34
CA LEU A 135 3.83 8.28 -37.52
C LEU A 135 4.93 9.35 -37.54
N ALA A 136 5.26 9.95 -36.39
CA ALA A 136 6.34 10.92 -36.29
C ALA A 136 7.70 10.30 -36.62
N ALA A 137 7.95 9.05 -36.22
CA ALA A 137 9.16 8.32 -36.57
C ALA A 137 9.22 7.99 -38.07
N GLN A 138 8.11 7.57 -38.68
CA GLN A 138 8.04 7.27 -40.11
C GLN A 138 8.19 8.51 -41.00
N GLN A 139 7.76 9.68 -40.53
CA GLN A 139 7.90 10.96 -41.23
C GLN A 139 9.24 11.66 -40.94
N ASP A 140 10.17 11.00 -40.25
CA ASP A 140 11.48 11.54 -39.85
C ASP A 140 11.39 12.86 -39.03
N LYS A 141 10.29 13.02 -38.29
CA LYS A 141 10.01 14.17 -37.40
C LYS A 141 10.37 13.89 -35.94
N LEU A 142 10.94 12.71 -35.65
CA LEU A 142 11.25 12.30 -34.29
C LEU A 142 12.61 12.83 -33.86
N GLU A 143 12.62 13.75 -32.89
CA GLU A 143 13.86 14.22 -32.28
C GLU A 143 14.50 13.16 -31.39
N CYS A 144 15.82 13.02 -31.55
CA CYS A 144 16.68 12.13 -30.79
C CYS A 144 16.94 12.67 -29.39
N GLN A 145 16.81 11.84 -28.37
CA GLN A 145 17.16 12.24 -27.00
C GLN A 145 18.69 12.24 -26.82
N PRO A 146 19.24 13.14 -25.96
CA PRO A 146 20.67 13.21 -25.72
C PRO A 146 21.24 11.87 -25.25
N GLY A 147 22.29 11.38 -25.92
CA GLY A 147 22.97 10.14 -25.56
C GLY A 147 22.28 8.85 -26.02
N MET A 148 21.23 8.95 -26.84
CA MET A 148 20.52 7.80 -27.41
C MET A 148 20.56 7.83 -28.94
N THR A 149 20.38 6.68 -29.58
CA THR A 149 20.07 6.61 -31.01
C THR A 149 18.60 6.95 -31.28
N ILE A 150 18.23 7.20 -32.54
CA ILE A 150 16.83 7.48 -32.93
C ILE A 150 15.92 6.29 -32.57
N ARG A 151 16.38 5.05 -32.75
CA ARG A 151 15.64 3.83 -32.40
C ARG A 151 15.45 3.70 -30.89
N GLU A 152 16.49 3.92 -30.10
CA GLU A 152 16.40 3.90 -28.64
C GLU A 152 15.51 5.02 -28.12
N SER A 153 15.58 6.21 -28.73
CA SER A 153 14.69 7.35 -28.40
C SER A 153 13.23 7.03 -28.70
N PHE A 154 12.96 6.31 -29.78
CA PHE A 154 11.62 5.81 -30.11
C PHE A 154 11.13 4.80 -29.07
N GLU A 155 11.92 3.76 -28.78
CA GLU A 155 11.59 2.75 -27.76
C GLU A 155 11.35 3.39 -26.39
N ALA A 156 12.20 4.33 -25.97
CA ALA A 156 12.05 5.04 -24.72
C ALA A 156 10.73 5.83 -24.64
N LYS A 157 10.36 6.55 -25.71
CA LYS A 157 9.10 7.31 -25.78
C LYS A 157 7.87 6.40 -25.75
N VAL A 158 7.90 5.27 -26.46
CA VAL A 158 6.81 4.28 -26.45
C VAL A 158 6.69 3.63 -25.06
N ASN A 159 7.80 3.18 -24.48
CA ASN A 159 7.84 2.59 -23.14
C ASN A 159 7.31 3.57 -22.08
N GLN A 160 7.69 4.85 -22.17
CA GLN A 160 7.19 5.87 -21.27
C GLN A 160 5.67 6.05 -21.38
N ALA A 161 5.12 6.09 -22.61
CA ALA A 161 3.68 6.22 -22.83
C ALA A 161 2.90 5.01 -22.29
N LEU A 162 3.38 3.80 -22.53
CA LEU A 162 2.75 2.56 -22.07
C LEU A 162 2.84 2.39 -20.55
N ASN A 163 3.99 2.70 -19.94
CA ASN A 163 4.14 2.66 -18.49
C ASN A 163 3.25 3.70 -17.80
N LYS A 164 3.15 4.92 -18.35
CA LYS A 164 2.24 5.93 -17.82
C LYS A 164 0.78 5.46 -17.87
N ALA A 165 0.37 4.86 -18.99
CA ALA A 165 -0.99 4.34 -19.13
C ALA A 165 -1.30 3.24 -18.10
N ARG A 166 -0.34 2.34 -17.85
CA ARG A 166 -0.43 1.31 -16.81
C ARG A 166 -0.60 1.94 -15.42
N ASP A 167 0.22 2.92 -15.09
CA ASP A 167 0.20 3.56 -13.77
C ASP A 167 -1.09 4.36 -13.54
N ASP A 168 -1.58 5.07 -14.56
CA ASP A 168 -2.83 5.83 -14.49
C ASP A 168 -4.05 4.89 -14.38
N ALA A 169 -4.08 3.79 -15.14
CA ALA A 169 -5.11 2.76 -15.03
C ALA A 169 -5.09 2.08 -13.64
N GLY A 170 -3.90 1.76 -13.13
CA GLY A 170 -3.70 1.17 -11.82
C GLY A 170 -4.18 2.06 -10.67
N LYS A 171 -3.85 3.35 -10.72
CA LYS A 171 -4.32 4.34 -9.74
C LYS A 171 -5.83 4.47 -9.73
N LYS A 172 -6.48 4.48 -10.91
CA LYS A 172 -7.95 4.49 -11.00
C LYS A 172 -8.58 3.24 -10.39
N ALA A 173 -8.04 2.06 -10.72
CA ALA A 173 -8.52 0.81 -10.13
C ALA A 173 -8.37 0.83 -8.60
N GLN A 174 -7.22 1.25 -8.08
CA GLN A 174 -7.00 1.34 -6.63
C GLN A 174 -7.98 2.30 -5.94
N ALA A 175 -8.24 3.46 -6.55
CA ALA A 175 -9.16 4.45 -5.99
C ALA A 175 -10.61 3.95 -5.97
N SER A 176 -10.99 3.11 -6.95
CA SER A 176 -12.33 2.52 -7.02
C SER A 176 -12.57 1.43 -5.97
N LEU A 177 -11.51 0.75 -5.52
CA LEU A 177 -11.64 -0.32 -4.53
C LEU A 177 -12.04 0.28 -3.18
N LYS A 178 -13.15 -0.25 -2.64
CA LYS A 178 -13.65 0.07 -1.32
C LYS A 178 -12.62 -0.25 -0.23
N GLU A 179 -12.74 0.40 0.92
CA GLU A 179 -11.84 0.19 2.07
C GLU A 179 -12.01 -1.19 2.74
N ASP A 180 -13.16 -1.83 2.55
CA ASP A 180 -13.46 -3.18 3.03
C ASP A 180 -12.92 -4.29 2.11
N ASN A 181 -12.31 -3.95 0.97
CA ASN A 181 -11.74 -4.92 0.05
C ASN A 181 -10.53 -5.63 0.68
N ASN A 182 -10.54 -6.96 0.66
CA ASN A 182 -9.54 -7.78 1.37
C ASN A 182 -8.13 -7.61 0.77
N VAL A 183 -8.02 -7.51 -0.56
CA VAL A 183 -6.73 -7.31 -1.23
C VAL A 183 -6.17 -5.94 -0.87
N LYS A 184 -7.00 -4.90 -0.85
CA LYS A 184 -6.59 -3.55 -0.44
C LYS A 184 -6.11 -3.54 1.01
N GLN A 185 -6.83 -4.18 1.92
CA GLN A 185 -6.45 -4.28 3.34
C GLN A 185 -5.09 -4.96 3.53
N MET A 186 -4.78 -6.02 2.79
CA MET A 186 -3.47 -6.68 2.86
C MET A 186 -2.31 -5.79 2.41
N VAL A 187 -2.52 -5.04 1.33
CA VAL A 187 -1.50 -4.11 0.81
C VAL A 187 -1.29 -2.95 1.77
N VAL A 188 -2.37 -2.39 2.34
CA VAL A 188 -2.30 -1.28 3.31
C VAL A 188 -1.64 -1.72 4.62
N ALA A 189 -1.99 -2.90 5.13
CA ALA A 189 -1.33 -3.48 6.31
C ALA A 189 0.15 -3.79 6.05
N GLY A 190 0.52 -4.02 4.79
CA GLY A 190 1.86 -4.39 4.35
C GLY A 190 2.18 -5.88 4.57
N SER A 191 1.15 -6.74 4.67
CA SER A 191 1.33 -8.18 4.91
C SER A 191 1.80 -8.91 3.64
N LYS A 192 1.10 -8.71 2.53
CA LYS A 192 1.46 -9.27 1.22
C LYS A 192 0.80 -8.51 0.08
N GLY A 193 1.53 -8.43 -1.02
CA GLY A 193 1.12 -7.70 -2.22
C GLY A 193 1.58 -6.24 -2.21
N SER A 194 1.40 -5.59 -3.35
CA SER A 194 1.74 -4.20 -3.61
C SER A 194 0.67 -3.56 -4.48
N PHE A 195 0.71 -2.24 -4.62
CA PHE A 195 -0.19 -1.52 -5.53
C PHE A 195 -0.09 -2.01 -6.98
N ILE A 196 1.09 -2.50 -7.40
CA ILE A 196 1.29 -3.09 -8.72
C ILE A 196 0.45 -4.37 -8.85
N ASN A 197 0.39 -5.22 -7.83
CA ASN A 197 -0.39 -6.46 -7.90
C ASN A 197 -1.88 -6.16 -8.07
N ILE A 198 -2.43 -5.19 -7.33
CA ILE A 198 -3.82 -4.74 -7.48
C ILE A 198 -4.08 -4.26 -8.90
N SER A 199 -3.19 -3.41 -9.40
CA SER A 199 -3.28 -2.82 -10.74
C SER A 199 -3.25 -3.88 -11.84
N GLN A 200 -2.39 -4.89 -11.70
CA GLN A 200 -2.24 -5.95 -12.68
C GLN A 200 -3.40 -6.96 -12.67
N MET A 201 -3.98 -7.24 -11.50
CA MET A 201 -5.14 -8.14 -11.39
C MET A 201 -6.44 -7.48 -11.86
N SER A 202 -6.62 -6.19 -11.57
CA SER A 202 -7.92 -5.52 -11.74
C SER A 202 -7.98 -4.57 -12.96
N ALA A 203 -6.83 -4.09 -13.46
CA ALA A 203 -6.80 -3.12 -14.56
C ALA A 203 -6.05 -3.64 -15.79
N CYS A 204 -4.72 -3.64 -15.75
CA CYS A 204 -3.90 -4.11 -16.87
C CYS A 204 -2.54 -4.60 -16.40
N VAL A 205 -2.07 -5.70 -16.99
CA VAL A 205 -0.77 -6.31 -16.66
C VAL A 205 0.40 -5.38 -16.99
N GLY A 206 0.28 -4.62 -18.08
CA GLY A 206 1.32 -3.75 -18.62
C GLY A 206 2.22 -4.47 -19.63
N GLN A 207 3.19 -3.73 -20.14
CA GLN A 207 4.18 -4.22 -21.11
C GLN A 207 5.12 -5.25 -20.47
N GLN A 208 5.51 -6.25 -21.26
CA GLN A 208 6.49 -7.26 -20.87
C GLN A 208 7.82 -6.91 -21.52
N ASN A 209 8.88 -6.83 -20.71
CA ASN A 209 10.22 -6.51 -21.19
C ASN A 209 11.13 -7.74 -21.04
N VAL A 210 11.92 -8.04 -22.07
CA VAL A 210 12.98 -9.05 -22.08
C VAL A 210 14.29 -8.31 -22.28
N GLU A 211 15.23 -8.46 -21.34
CA GLU A 211 16.53 -7.74 -21.35
C GLU A 211 16.38 -6.20 -21.39
N GLY A 212 15.29 -5.67 -20.84
CA GLY A 212 15.02 -4.23 -20.81
C GLY A 212 14.39 -3.67 -22.09
N LYS A 213 13.98 -4.55 -23.03
CA LYS A 213 13.30 -4.19 -24.29
C LYS A 213 11.96 -4.89 -24.46
#